data_AF-A0A1I6S210-F1
#
_entry.id   AF-A0A1I6S210-F1
#
_cell.length_a   1.000
_cell.length_b   1.000
_cell.length_c   1.000
_cell.angle_alpha   90.00
_cell.angle_beta   90.00
_cell.angle_gamma   90.00
#
_symmetry.space_group_name_H-M   'P 1'
#
loop_
_entity.id
_entity.type
_entity.pdbx_description
1 polymer ?
#
loop_
_entity_poly.entity_id
_entity_poly.type
_entity_poly.pdbx_seq_one_letter_code
_entity_poly.pdbx_strand_id
1 'polypeptide(L)'
;MDDLILEYRLDDLWGYYEDADFRAAARARLRDALAAAASDTVLIAAHSMGGLIAYDVLRAAEADGTPMPRCDLVTLGAPLGLAELKLKLADEHGDLRVPAALAAWTNLMDRQDIATVGDDLAALYTPNAAGVRVRDVPVINAYRRPDGAENRHKSYGYLRTPEFARVVAGFLDAAA
;
A
#
# COMPACT_ATOMS: atom_id res chain seq x y z
N MET A 1 -27.40 2.70 0.50
CA MET A 1 -26.33 3.13 1.43
C MET A 1 -24.97 2.63 0.97
N ASP A 2 -24.91 1.63 0.08
CA ASP A 2 -23.66 1.04 -0.42
C ASP A 2 -23.03 1.79 -1.61
N ASP A 3 -23.81 2.50 -2.43
CA ASP A 3 -23.26 3.22 -3.60
C ASP A 3 -22.40 4.44 -3.21
N LEU A 4 -22.81 5.21 -2.19
CA LEU A 4 -22.12 6.45 -1.81
C LEU A 4 -20.73 6.22 -1.17
N ILE A 5 -20.53 5.05 -0.54
CA ILE A 5 -19.23 4.69 0.05
C ILE A 5 -18.31 4.12 -1.04
N LEU A 6 -18.85 3.36 -2.00
CA LEU A 6 -18.06 2.89 -3.14
C LEU A 6 -17.63 4.07 -4.02
N GLU A 7 -18.53 5.01 -4.28
CA GLU A 7 -18.30 6.25 -5.05
C GLU A 7 -17.21 7.11 -4.38
N TYR A 8 -17.37 7.54 -3.11
CA TYR A 8 -16.34 8.34 -2.43
C TYR A 8 -14.96 7.68 -2.31
N ARG A 9 -14.90 6.34 -2.22
CA ARG A 9 -13.64 5.58 -2.08
C ARG A 9 -12.94 5.39 -3.41
N LEU A 10 -13.73 5.26 -4.48
CA LEU A 10 -13.22 5.24 -5.84
C LEU A 10 -12.85 6.64 -6.31
N ASP A 11 -13.57 7.69 -5.90
CA ASP A 11 -13.32 9.08 -6.28
C ASP A 11 -11.90 9.53 -5.91
N ASP A 12 -11.42 9.23 -4.70
CA ASP A 12 -10.03 9.53 -4.31
C ASP A 12 -9.02 8.76 -5.19
N LEU A 13 -9.32 7.50 -5.53
CA LEU A 13 -8.48 6.67 -6.40
C LEU A 13 -8.48 7.17 -7.86
N TRP A 14 -9.64 7.63 -8.35
CA TRP A 14 -9.78 8.25 -9.65
C TRP A 14 -9.09 9.61 -9.67
N GLY A 15 -9.21 10.41 -8.61
CA GLY A 15 -8.49 11.66 -8.44
C GLY A 15 -6.97 11.49 -8.58
N TYR A 16 -6.40 10.40 -8.07
CA TYR A 16 -4.98 10.09 -8.30
C TYR A 16 -4.61 9.92 -9.78
N TYR A 17 -5.49 9.37 -10.60
CA TYR A 17 -5.21 9.16 -12.03
C TYR A 17 -5.66 10.32 -12.93
N GLU A 18 -6.74 10.99 -12.56
CA GLU A 18 -7.35 12.09 -13.31
C GLU A 18 -6.66 13.44 -13.07
N ASP A 19 -6.15 13.67 -11.85
CA ASP A 19 -5.40 14.88 -11.50
C ASP A 19 -3.89 14.60 -11.49
N ALA A 20 -3.23 14.99 -12.59
CA ALA A 20 -1.79 14.82 -12.77
C ALA A 20 -0.96 15.66 -11.78
N ASP A 21 -1.45 16.83 -11.37
CA ASP A 21 -0.75 17.72 -10.44
C ASP A 21 -0.80 17.15 -9.02
N PHE A 22 -1.98 16.65 -8.61
CA PHE A 22 -2.13 15.91 -7.37
C PHE A 22 -1.24 14.66 -7.34
N ARG A 23 -1.24 13.86 -8.42
CA ARG A 23 -0.36 12.69 -8.54
C ARG A 23 1.11 13.07 -8.40
N ALA A 24 1.56 14.09 -9.13
CA ALA A 24 2.94 14.55 -9.07
C ALA A 24 3.33 15.03 -7.66
N ALA A 25 2.46 15.79 -7.00
CA ALA A 25 2.69 16.29 -5.64
C ALA A 25 2.75 15.14 -4.60
N ALA A 26 1.84 14.18 -4.69
CA ALA A 26 1.82 13.01 -3.82
C ALA A 26 3.09 12.16 -3.99
N ARG A 27 3.49 11.89 -5.24
CA ARG A 27 4.74 11.17 -5.54
C ARG A 27 5.97 11.90 -5.03
N ALA A 28 6.06 13.21 -5.29
CA ALA A 28 7.19 14.03 -4.85
C ALA A 28 7.34 13.99 -3.32
N ARG A 29 6.24 14.15 -2.58
CA ARG A 29 6.27 14.13 -1.11
C ARG A 29 6.86 12.83 -0.54
N LEU A 30 6.46 11.68 -1.07
CA LEU A 30 6.99 10.40 -0.60
C LEU A 30 8.44 10.19 -1.04
N ARG A 31 8.76 10.50 -2.31
CA ARG A 31 10.11 10.38 -2.84
C ARG A 31 11.10 11.23 -2.04
N ASP A 32 10.75 12.47 -1.72
CA ASP A 32 11.61 13.38 -0.96
C ASP A 32 11.84 12.87 0.47
N ALA A 33 10.81 12.29 1.11
CA ALA A 33 10.94 11.67 2.42
C ALA A 33 11.86 10.43 2.39
N LEU A 34 11.74 9.58 1.37
CA LEU A 34 12.61 8.42 1.19
C LEU A 34 14.06 8.82 0.85
N ALA A 35 14.25 9.86 0.05
CA ALA A 35 15.57 10.40 -0.25
C ALA A 35 16.25 10.98 1.00
N ALA A 36 15.50 11.66 1.87
CA ALA A 36 16.02 12.14 3.14
C ALA A 36 16.44 11.02 4.10
N ALA A 37 15.83 9.83 3.97
CA ALA A 37 16.12 8.63 4.75
C ALA A 37 16.99 7.60 3.99
N ALA A 38 17.74 8.03 2.96
CA ALA A 38 18.45 7.12 2.05
C ALA A 38 19.48 6.20 2.74
N SER A 39 20.05 6.63 3.87
CA SER A 39 20.98 5.84 4.68
C SER A 39 20.31 4.94 5.72
N ASP A 40 18.99 5.06 5.88
CA ASP A 40 18.24 4.35 6.91
C ASP A 40 17.61 3.08 6.34
N THR A 41 17.15 2.22 7.24
CA THR A 41 16.17 1.19 6.90
C THR A 41 14.78 1.74 7.21
N VAL A 42 13.87 1.69 6.24
CA VAL A 42 12.57 2.37 6.33
C VAL A 42 11.42 1.37 6.35
N LEU A 43 10.49 1.51 7.29
CA LEU A 43 9.18 0.84 7.24
C LEU A 43 8.14 1.82 6.70
N ILE A 44 7.55 1.49 5.56
CA ILE A 44 6.44 2.25 4.96
C ILE A 44 5.12 1.60 5.40
N ALA A 45 4.35 2.29 6.25
CA ALA A 45 2.99 1.88 6.58
C ALA A 45 1.98 2.67 5.72
N ALA A 46 1.36 1.99 4.76
CA ALA A 46 0.64 2.61 3.66
C ALA A 46 -0.84 2.20 3.66
N HIS A 47 -1.73 3.09 4.10
CA HIS A 47 -3.17 2.83 4.17
C HIS A 47 -3.89 3.28 2.89
N SER A 48 -4.82 2.46 2.39
CA SER A 48 -5.70 2.79 1.26
C SER A 48 -4.89 3.29 0.04
N MET A 49 -5.22 4.46 -0.51
CA MET A 49 -4.47 5.12 -1.59
C MET A 49 -2.98 5.33 -1.28
N GLY A 50 -2.59 5.43 0.00
CA GLY A 50 -1.18 5.46 0.36
C GLY A 50 -0.41 4.21 -0.11
N GLY A 51 -1.07 3.05 -0.19
CA GLY A 51 -0.49 1.82 -0.73
C GLY A 51 -0.26 1.89 -2.24
N LEU A 52 -1.20 2.49 -2.97
CA LEU A 52 -1.05 2.80 -4.39
C LEU A 52 0.13 3.76 -4.62
N ILE A 53 0.15 4.88 -3.91
CA ILE A 53 1.22 5.90 -4.02
C ILE A 53 2.58 5.27 -3.70
N ALA A 54 2.68 4.47 -2.64
CA ALA A 54 3.92 3.80 -2.27
C ALA A 54 4.41 2.85 -3.37
N TYR A 55 3.52 2.03 -3.94
CA TYR A 55 3.88 1.14 -5.04
C TYR A 55 4.33 1.92 -6.28
N ASP A 56 3.57 2.94 -6.69
CA ASP A 56 3.86 3.79 -7.85
C ASP A 56 5.24 4.48 -7.71
N VAL A 57 5.50 5.13 -6.56
CA VAL A 57 6.79 5.80 -6.31
C VAL A 57 7.96 4.83 -6.36
N LEU A 58 7.83 3.64 -5.75
CA LEU A 58 8.91 2.66 -5.73
C LEU A 58 9.17 2.06 -7.12
N ARG A 59 8.13 1.81 -7.92
CA ARG A 59 8.27 1.32 -9.29
C ARG A 59 8.81 2.39 -10.24
N ALA A 60 8.37 3.64 -10.11
CA ALA A 60 8.89 4.76 -10.88
C ALA A 60 10.38 4.98 -10.60
N ALA A 61 10.79 4.99 -9.33
CA ALA A 61 12.18 5.11 -8.93
C ALA A 61 13.05 3.94 -9.46
N GLU A 62 12.49 2.73 -9.50
CA GLU A 62 13.18 1.59 -10.09
C GLU A 62 13.37 1.76 -11.61
N ALA A 63 12.38 2.31 -12.31
CA ALA A 63 12.43 2.51 -13.76
C ALA A 63 13.42 3.61 -14.17
N ASP A 64 13.52 4.71 -13.41
CA ASP A 64 14.44 5.82 -13.70
C ASP A 64 15.81 5.69 -13.02
N GLY A 65 16.01 4.64 -12.22
CA GLY A 65 17.26 4.36 -11.53
C GLY A 65 17.51 5.23 -10.29
N THR A 66 16.49 5.93 -9.79
CA THR A 66 16.60 6.70 -8.55
C THR A 66 16.85 5.76 -7.36
N PRO A 67 17.96 5.94 -6.62
CA PRO A 67 18.26 5.10 -5.47
C PRO A 67 17.25 5.33 -4.36
N MET A 68 16.60 4.25 -3.91
CA MET A 68 15.71 4.23 -2.75
C MET A 68 16.40 3.54 -1.57
N PRO A 69 16.11 3.94 -0.32
CA PRO A 69 16.56 3.19 0.84
C PRO A 69 16.00 1.77 0.82
N ARG A 70 16.63 0.86 1.57
CA ARG A 70 16.05 -0.46 1.81
C ARG A 70 14.75 -0.30 2.60
N CYS A 71 13.65 -0.75 2.03
CA CYS A 71 12.33 -0.56 2.60
C CYS A 71 11.64 -1.88 2.95
N ASP A 72 10.89 -1.88 4.04
CA ASP A 72 9.79 -2.82 4.26
C ASP A 72 8.48 -2.09 3.99
N LEU A 73 7.52 -2.76 3.36
CA LEU A 73 6.20 -2.21 3.08
C LEU A 73 5.12 -2.98 3.85
N VAL A 74 4.25 -2.25 4.54
CA VAL A 74 3.00 -2.79 5.06
C VAL A 74 1.81 -2.01 4.49
N THR A 75 1.05 -2.64 3.60
CA THR A 75 -0.18 -2.07 3.06
C THR A 75 -1.35 -2.38 3.97
N LEU A 76 -2.23 -1.40 4.20
CA LEU A 76 -3.37 -1.49 5.10
C LEU A 76 -4.64 -1.16 4.31
N GLY A 77 -5.46 -2.16 4.00
CA GLY A 77 -6.67 -1.94 3.22
C GLY A 77 -6.41 -1.30 1.84
N ALA A 78 -5.31 -1.66 1.19
CA ALA A 78 -4.91 -1.03 -0.08
C ALA A 78 -5.65 -1.65 -1.28
N PRO A 79 -6.12 -0.84 -2.25
CA PRO A 79 -6.93 -1.30 -3.38
C PRO A 79 -6.14 -1.91 -4.54
N LEU A 80 -4.92 -2.40 -4.27
CA LEU A 80 -3.98 -2.90 -5.28
C LEU A 80 -4.48 -4.16 -6.03
N GLY A 81 -5.54 -4.81 -5.53
CA GLY A 81 -6.18 -5.96 -6.18
C GLY A 81 -7.29 -5.58 -7.17
N LEU A 82 -7.75 -4.32 -7.21
CA LEU A 82 -8.86 -3.89 -8.06
C LEU A 82 -8.51 -3.98 -9.55
N ALA A 83 -9.43 -4.48 -10.37
CA ALA A 83 -9.21 -4.78 -11.79
C ALA A 83 -8.70 -3.57 -12.59
N GLU A 84 -9.38 -2.44 -12.46
CA GLU A 84 -9.05 -1.20 -13.14
C GLU A 84 -7.69 -0.66 -12.69
N LEU A 85 -7.38 -0.79 -11.41
CA LEU A 85 -6.11 -0.34 -10.85
C LEU A 85 -4.94 -1.19 -11.34
N LYS A 86 -5.12 -2.51 -11.38
CA LYS A 86 -4.11 -3.46 -11.92
C LYS A 86 -3.74 -3.10 -13.35
N LEU A 87 -4.73 -2.77 -14.18
CA LEU A 87 -4.50 -2.38 -15.57
C LEU A 87 -3.72 -1.08 -15.68
N LYS A 88 -4.07 -0.06 -14.89
CA LYS A 88 -3.35 1.23 -14.87
C LYS A 88 -1.90 1.07 -14.38
N LEU A 89 -1.70 0.30 -13.32
CA LEU A 89 -0.36 0.01 -12.81
C LEU A 89 0.48 -0.79 -13.82
N ALA A 90 -0.15 -1.72 -14.54
CA ALA A 90 0.54 -2.49 -15.58
C ALA A 90 0.91 -1.62 -16.80
N ASP A 91 0.04 -0.69 -17.19
CA ASP A 91 0.31 0.27 -18.27
C ASP A 91 1.47 1.22 -17.92
N GLU A 92 1.51 1.72 -16.67
CA GLU A 92 2.54 2.66 -16.23
C GLU A 92 3.89 1.98 -15.92
N HIS A 93 3.88 0.78 -15.32
CA HIS A 93 5.08 0.15 -14.75
C HIS A 93 5.44 -1.22 -15.33
N GLY A 94 4.69 -1.72 -16.32
CA GLY A 94 4.79 -3.09 -16.82
C GLY A 94 4.25 -4.11 -15.81
N ASP A 95 4.69 -5.37 -15.94
CA ASP A 95 4.19 -6.48 -15.11
C ASP A 95 4.15 -6.17 -13.62
N LEU A 96 3.04 -6.56 -12.97
CA LEU A 96 2.88 -6.41 -11.53
C LEU A 96 3.90 -7.29 -10.79
N ARG A 97 4.79 -6.63 -10.05
CA ARG A 97 5.85 -7.27 -9.31
C ARG A 97 6.24 -6.48 -8.08
N VAL A 98 6.79 -7.18 -7.10
CA VAL A 98 7.37 -6.54 -5.91
C VAL A 98 8.48 -5.56 -6.36
N PRO A 99 8.45 -4.27 -5.94
CA PRO A 99 9.51 -3.32 -6.26
C PRO A 99 10.89 -3.79 -5.76
N ALA A 100 11.95 -3.46 -6.49
CA ALA A 100 13.31 -3.91 -6.16
C ALA A 100 13.82 -3.42 -4.81
N ALA A 101 13.39 -2.23 -4.37
CA ALA A 101 13.80 -1.64 -3.08
C ALA A 101 13.20 -2.35 -1.85
N LEU A 102 12.16 -3.19 -2.04
CA LEU A 102 11.49 -3.86 -0.93
C LEU A 102 12.26 -5.11 -0.47
N ALA A 103 12.53 -5.16 0.83
CA ALA A 103 13.06 -6.34 1.52
C ALA A 103 11.95 -7.20 2.13
N ALA A 104 10.80 -6.61 2.47
CA ALA A 104 9.58 -7.31 2.81
C ALA A 104 8.33 -6.54 2.34
N TRP A 105 7.26 -7.27 2.04
CA TRP A 105 5.94 -6.67 1.80
C TRP A 105 4.85 -7.50 2.47
N THR A 106 4.21 -6.93 3.50
CA THR A 106 3.02 -7.51 4.14
C THR A 106 1.77 -6.72 3.74
N ASN A 107 0.75 -7.41 3.25
CA ASN A 107 -0.54 -6.81 2.96
C ASN A 107 -1.55 -7.20 4.04
N LEU A 108 -2.05 -6.22 4.80
CA LEU A 108 -3.09 -6.41 5.80
C LEU A 108 -4.44 -5.99 5.21
N MET A 109 -5.37 -6.93 5.13
CA MET A 109 -6.69 -6.70 4.54
C MET A 109 -7.80 -7.29 5.42
N ASP A 110 -8.82 -6.48 5.73
CA ASP A 110 -10.07 -7.00 6.27
C ASP A 110 -10.96 -7.43 5.10
N ARG A 111 -11.45 -8.67 5.10
CA ARG A 111 -12.28 -9.20 4.00
C ARG A 111 -13.65 -8.49 3.86
N GLN A 112 -14.04 -7.71 4.87
CA GLN A 112 -15.24 -6.86 4.85
C GLN A 112 -14.91 -5.41 4.50
N ASP A 113 -13.65 -5.08 4.27
CA ASP A 113 -13.24 -3.80 3.72
C ASP A 113 -13.38 -3.82 2.19
N ILE A 114 -14.36 -3.08 1.70
CA ILE A 114 -14.69 -2.98 0.27
C ILE A 114 -13.52 -2.48 -0.58
N ALA A 115 -12.59 -1.71 0.00
CA ALA A 115 -11.42 -1.25 -0.75
C ALA A 115 -10.43 -2.38 -1.07
N THR A 116 -10.55 -3.54 -0.42
CA THR A 116 -9.67 -4.70 -0.59
C THR A 116 -10.26 -5.78 -1.49
N VAL A 117 -11.42 -5.49 -2.11
CA VAL A 117 -12.01 -6.39 -3.11
C VAL A 117 -11.03 -6.58 -4.27
N GLY A 118 -10.92 -7.82 -4.74
CA GLY A 118 -9.98 -8.19 -5.79
C GLY A 118 -9.31 -9.52 -5.47
N ASP A 119 -8.27 -9.83 -6.24
CA ASP A 119 -7.47 -11.03 -6.01
C ASP A 119 -6.41 -10.78 -4.93
N ASP A 120 -5.95 -11.86 -4.30
CA ASP A 120 -4.83 -11.83 -3.35
C ASP A 120 -3.57 -11.25 -4.02
N LEU A 121 -2.93 -10.27 -3.37
CA LEU A 121 -1.78 -9.57 -3.95
C LEU A 121 -0.60 -10.53 -4.17
N ALA A 122 -0.44 -11.55 -3.33
CA ALA A 122 0.59 -12.58 -3.47
C ALA A 122 0.42 -13.43 -4.74
N ALA A 123 -0.79 -13.54 -5.27
CA ALA A 123 -1.05 -14.21 -6.55
C ALA A 123 -0.83 -13.28 -7.75
N LEU A 124 -1.08 -11.98 -7.57
CA LEU A 124 -0.99 -10.96 -8.62
C LEU A 124 0.43 -10.44 -8.85
N TYR A 125 1.16 -10.17 -7.77
CA TYR A 125 2.46 -9.50 -7.82
C TYR A 125 3.58 -10.52 -7.76
N THR A 126 4.31 -10.64 -8.86
CA THR A 126 5.43 -11.57 -8.96
C THR A 126 6.59 -11.14 -8.04
N PRO A 127 7.42 -12.10 -7.57
CA PRO A 127 8.54 -11.78 -6.68
C PRO A 127 9.56 -10.86 -7.35
N ASN A 128 10.26 -10.04 -6.56
CA ASN A 128 11.42 -9.30 -7.07
C ASN A 128 12.63 -10.24 -7.26
N ALA A 129 13.73 -9.71 -7.82
CA ALA A 129 14.94 -10.49 -8.10
C ALA A 129 15.60 -11.09 -6.85
N ALA A 130 15.37 -10.53 -5.67
CA ALA A 130 15.81 -11.07 -4.39
C ALA A 130 14.87 -12.15 -3.82
N GLY A 131 13.80 -12.49 -4.55
CA GLY A 131 12.81 -13.50 -4.16
C GLY A 131 11.76 -13.00 -3.15
N VAL A 132 11.71 -11.70 -2.86
CA VAL A 132 10.72 -11.12 -1.95
C VAL A 132 9.33 -11.25 -2.56
N ARG A 133 8.38 -11.78 -1.79
CA ARG A 133 6.97 -11.98 -2.18
C ARG A 133 6.06 -11.15 -1.30
N VAL A 134 4.89 -10.81 -1.82
CA VAL A 134 3.83 -10.24 -0.98
C VAL A 134 3.33 -11.31 -0.02
N ARG A 135 3.15 -10.94 1.25
CA ARG A 135 2.50 -11.77 2.27
C ARG A 135 1.14 -11.18 2.60
N ASP A 136 0.10 -11.77 2.03
CA ASP A 136 -1.29 -11.46 2.38
C ASP A 136 -1.64 -12.01 3.76
N VAL A 137 -2.12 -11.14 4.65
CA VAL A 137 -2.49 -11.47 6.02
C VAL A 137 -3.88 -10.89 6.30
N PRO A 138 -4.92 -11.74 6.36
CA PRO A 138 -6.25 -11.26 6.70
C PRO A 138 -6.28 -10.74 8.14
N VAL A 139 -6.97 -9.62 8.34
CA VAL A 139 -7.15 -8.99 9.66
C VAL A 139 -8.62 -8.71 9.95
N ILE A 140 -8.92 -8.37 11.21
CA ILE A 140 -10.23 -7.85 11.61
C ILE A 140 -10.05 -6.38 12.01
N ASN A 141 -10.48 -5.49 11.14
CA ASN A 141 -10.62 -4.08 11.45
C ASN A 141 -11.91 -3.85 12.24
N ALA A 142 -11.82 -3.97 13.56
CA ALA A 142 -12.95 -3.79 14.47
C ALA A 142 -13.25 -2.31 14.80
N TYR A 143 -12.79 -1.35 13.99
CA TYR A 143 -13.03 0.06 14.27
C TYR A 143 -14.51 0.42 14.14
N ARG A 144 -15.02 1.10 15.15
CA ARG A 144 -16.35 1.72 15.16
C ARG A 144 -16.21 3.23 15.21
N ARG A 145 -17.06 3.91 14.46
CA ARG A 145 -17.24 5.37 14.52
C ARG A 145 -17.81 5.76 15.89
N PRO A 146 -17.78 7.05 16.27
CA PRO A 146 -18.36 7.51 17.53
C PRO A 146 -19.86 7.18 17.71
N ASP A 147 -20.59 7.05 16.61
CA ASP A 147 -22.01 6.63 16.57
C ASP A 147 -22.21 5.10 16.69
N GLY A 148 -21.13 4.33 16.82
CA GLY A 148 -21.15 2.87 16.94
C GLY A 148 -21.15 2.09 15.62
N ALA A 149 -21.29 2.77 14.47
CA ALA A 149 -21.28 2.14 13.16
C ALA A 149 -19.90 1.57 12.81
N GLU A 150 -19.86 0.39 12.21
CA GLU A 150 -18.62 -0.23 11.77
C GLU A 150 -17.98 0.55 10.63
N ASN A 151 -16.65 0.62 10.62
CA ASN A 151 -15.90 1.16 9.49
C ASN A 151 -14.62 0.35 9.31
N ARG A 152 -14.77 -0.74 8.56
CA ARG A 152 -13.74 -1.73 8.23
C ARG A 152 -12.55 -1.16 7.46
N HIS A 153 -12.71 0.01 6.87
CA HIS A 153 -11.64 0.69 6.13
C HIS A 153 -10.89 1.74 6.95
N LYS A 154 -11.30 2.08 8.18
CA LYS A 154 -10.64 3.17 8.90
C LYS A 154 -9.22 2.77 9.29
N SER A 155 -8.24 3.61 8.95
CA SER A 155 -6.81 3.40 9.25
C SER A 155 -6.54 3.05 10.72
N TYR A 156 -7.17 3.74 11.67
CA TYR A 156 -7.03 3.45 13.10
C TYR A 156 -7.33 2.01 13.48
N GLY A 157 -8.25 1.37 12.75
CA GLY A 157 -8.60 -0.02 12.95
C GLY A 157 -7.55 -1.00 12.45
N TYR A 158 -6.87 -0.69 11.35
CA TYR A 158 -5.71 -1.46 10.89
C TYR A 158 -4.51 -1.28 11.83
N LEU A 159 -4.22 -0.03 12.23
CA LEU A 159 -3.08 0.31 13.09
C LEU A 159 -3.15 -0.33 14.49
N ARG A 160 -4.35 -0.70 14.96
CA ARG A 160 -4.55 -1.40 16.24
C ARG A 160 -4.59 -2.92 16.13
N THR A 161 -4.40 -3.48 14.93
CA THR A 161 -4.39 -4.94 14.75
C THR A 161 -3.12 -5.53 15.37
N PRO A 162 -3.20 -6.72 15.98
CA PRO A 162 -2.00 -7.42 16.46
C PRO A 162 -1.06 -7.78 15.29
N GLU A 163 -1.58 -7.95 14.08
CA GLU A 163 -0.79 -8.18 12.87
C GLU A 163 0.12 -6.99 12.54
N PHE A 164 -0.43 -5.77 12.56
CA PHE A 164 0.37 -4.57 12.33
C PHE A 164 1.44 -4.40 13.42
N ALA A 165 1.08 -4.60 14.69
CA ALA A 165 2.03 -4.54 15.79
C ALA A 165 3.17 -5.56 15.63
N ARG A 166 2.86 -6.79 15.18
CA ARG A 166 3.88 -7.82 14.89
C ARG A 166 4.80 -7.44 13.73
N VAL A 167 4.29 -6.79 12.68
CA VAL A 167 5.11 -6.29 11.57
C VAL A 167 6.09 -5.23 12.08
N VAL A 168 5.60 -4.26 12.85
CA VAL A 168 6.42 -3.17 13.40
C VAL A 168 7.46 -3.72 14.38
N ALA A 169 7.08 -4.63 15.28
CA ALA A 169 8.02 -5.24 16.22
C ALA A 169 9.13 -6.02 15.48
N GLY A 170 8.76 -6.86 14.51
CA GLY A 170 9.74 -7.61 13.72
C GLY A 170 10.69 -6.71 12.91
N PHE A 171 10.20 -5.58 12.41
CA PHE A 171 11.03 -4.58 11.75
C PHE A 171 12.04 -3.94 12.73
N LEU A 172 11.58 -3.54 13.92
CA LEU A 172 12.44 -2.93 14.94
C LEU A 172 13.49 -3.92 15.48
N ASP A 173 13.11 -5.18 15.69
CA ASP A 173 14.01 -6.23 16.16
C ASP A 173 15.10 -6.56 15.13
N ALA A 174 14.80 -6.45 13.83
CA ALA A 174 15.77 -6.67 12.76
C ALA A 174 16.74 -5.49 12.53
N ALA A 175 16.39 -4.31 13.06
CA ALA A 175 17.18 -3.09 12.97
C ALA A 175 18.09 -2.86 14.20
N ALA A 176 17.90 -3.65 15.27
CA ALA A 176 18.70 -3.64 16.49
C ALA A 176 19.98 -4.49 16.38
#